data_AF-A0AAE0V561-F1
#
_entry.id   AF-A0AAE0V561-F1
#
_cell.length_a   1.000
_cell.length_b   1.000
_cell.length_c   1.000
_cell.angle_alpha   90.00
_cell.angle_beta   90.00
_cell.angle_gamma   90.00
#
_symmetry.space_group_name_H-M   'P 1'
#
loop_
_entity.id
_entity.type
_entity.pdbx_description
1 polymer ?
#
loop_
_entity_poly.entity_id
_entity_poly.type
_entity_poly.pdbx_seq_one_letter_code
_entity_poly.pdbx_strand_id
1 'polypeptide(L)'
;RVPDVTPERKSSALCCRWRLAGKFRRYKLIVMSSHEDVSPPIHSYFIGQLDDVIRANRLVTSVNGRDVLVFHHRGELHALDARCYHAGGPLQNGDIEEVAGRVCIVCPWHKYKISVFDGEGVYQAVDPSLKPLKPRWCTKGVKQRVHKVTEVRGRVYVTLNTSPEHLESDQYQTQKYRDTVHRNRK
;
A
#
# COMPACT_ATOMS: atom_id res chain seq x y z
N ARG A 1 32.89 35.23 -34.41
CA ARG A 1 31.99 36.41 -34.32
C ARG A 1 30.65 35.95 -34.90
N VAL A 2 29.55 36.16 -34.16
CA VAL A 2 28.11 35.93 -34.46
C VAL A 2 27.62 34.46 -34.63
N PRO A 3 26.38 34.12 -34.20
CA PRO A 3 26.07 33.76 -32.81
C PRO A 3 25.14 32.52 -32.66
N ASP A 4 24.91 32.16 -31.39
CA ASP A 4 23.83 31.31 -30.88
C ASP A 4 22.44 31.93 -31.15
N VAL A 5 21.50 31.14 -31.69
CA VAL A 5 20.05 31.40 -31.66
C VAL A 5 19.30 30.05 -31.69
N THR A 6 18.63 29.73 -30.59
CA THR A 6 17.60 28.68 -30.52
C THR A 6 16.29 29.15 -31.16
N PRO A 7 15.47 28.23 -31.71
CA PRO A 7 14.03 28.46 -31.76
C PRO A 7 13.21 27.31 -31.17
N GLU A 8 12.42 27.70 -30.18
CA GLU A 8 11.07 27.28 -29.76
C GLU A 8 10.36 26.11 -30.46
N ARG A 9 9.76 25.28 -29.58
CA ARG A 9 8.59 24.41 -29.77
C ARG A 9 7.57 24.95 -30.77
N LYS A 10 7.07 24.10 -31.68
CA LYS A 10 5.62 23.93 -31.93
C LYS A 10 5.25 22.47 -32.21
N SER A 11 4.41 21.94 -31.33
CA SER A 11 3.73 20.65 -31.43
C SER A 11 2.79 20.64 -32.62
N SER A 12 2.95 19.65 -33.49
CA SER A 12 2.11 19.41 -34.66
C SER A 12 0.79 18.76 -34.24
N ALA A 13 -0.28 19.54 -34.21
CA ALA A 13 -1.65 19.01 -34.22
C ALA A 13 -2.07 18.78 -35.68
N LEU A 14 -2.14 17.51 -36.09
CA LEU A 14 -2.80 17.08 -37.31
C LEU A 14 -4.30 17.40 -37.22
N CYS A 15 -4.75 18.34 -38.03
CA CYS A 15 -6.16 18.70 -38.15
C CYS A 15 -6.80 17.86 -39.27
N CYS A 16 -7.56 16.82 -38.91
CA CYS A 16 -8.56 16.23 -39.80
C CYS A 16 -9.72 17.22 -39.97
N ARG A 17 -9.88 17.76 -41.19
CA ARG A 17 -11.00 18.62 -41.57
C ARG A 17 -12.26 17.79 -41.78
N TRP A 18 -13.31 18.09 -41.02
CA TRP A 18 -14.69 17.89 -41.45
C TRP A 18 -15.41 19.24 -41.44
N ARG A 19 -15.89 19.67 -42.61
CA ARG A 19 -16.76 20.84 -42.78
C ARG A 19 -18.20 20.34 -42.74
N LEU A 20 -18.99 20.81 -41.79
CA LEU A 20 -20.44 20.97 -41.95
C LEU A 20 -20.92 22.21 -41.19
N ALA A 21 -21.90 22.86 -41.79
CA ALA A 21 -22.38 24.20 -41.51
C ALA A 21 -23.14 24.31 -40.17
N GLY A 22 -22.95 25.42 -39.45
CA GLY A 22 -23.72 25.73 -38.25
C GLY A 22 -23.15 26.89 -37.46
N LYS A 23 -24.00 27.89 -37.17
CA LYS A 23 -23.82 29.09 -36.35
C LYS A 23 -22.61 29.08 -35.39
N PHE A 24 -21.71 30.04 -35.56
CA PHE A 24 -20.63 30.35 -34.61
C PHE A 24 -21.21 30.77 -33.26
N ARG A 25 -21.33 29.82 -32.32
CA ARG A 25 -21.28 30.13 -30.89
C ARG A 25 -19.80 30.07 -30.48
N ARG A 26 -19.27 31.19 -30.00
CA ARG A 26 -17.99 31.22 -29.28
C ARG A 26 -18.18 30.42 -28.00
N TYR A 27 -17.86 29.13 -28.05
CA TYR A 27 -17.58 28.39 -26.84
C TYR A 27 -16.20 28.83 -26.40
N LYS A 28 -16.15 29.68 -25.37
CA LYS A 28 -14.92 29.91 -24.62
C LYS A 28 -14.48 28.53 -24.15
N LEU A 29 -13.36 28.05 -24.67
CA LEU A 29 -12.72 26.85 -24.16
C LEU A 29 -12.37 27.17 -22.70
N ILE A 30 -13.21 26.72 -21.76
CA ILE A 30 -12.88 26.76 -20.36
C ILE A 30 -11.83 25.67 -20.19
N VAL A 31 -10.56 26.06 -20.27
CA VAL A 31 -9.47 25.25 -19.73
C VAL A 31 -9.74 25.21 -18.23
N MET A 32 -10.42 24.15 -17.77
CA MET A 32 -10.56 23.88 -16.34
C MET A 32 -9.19 23.41 -15.84
N SER A 33 -8.30 24.37 -15.61
CA SER A 33 -7.13 24.17 -14.76
C SER A 33 -7.62 24.10 -13.31
N SER A 34 -8.32 23.03 -12.96
CA SER A 34 -8.63 22.71 -11.57
C SER A 34 -7.49 21.85 -11.03
N HIS A 35 -6.33 22.48 -10.82
CA HIS A 35 -5.40 22.00 -9.80
C HIS A 35 -6.05 22.31 -8.45
N GLU A 36 -7.15 21.62 -8.13
CA GLU A 36 -7.65 21.53 -6.76
C GLU A 36 -6.45 21.11 -5.93
N ASP A 37 -6.04 21.96 -4.99
CA ASP A 37 -4.92 21.70 -4.10
C ASP A 37 -5.35 20.60 -3.13
N VAL A 38 -5.32 19.35 -3.62
CA VAL A 38 -5.61 18.17 -2.84
C VAL A 38 -4.51 18.09 -1.79
N SER A 39 -4.85 18.59 -0.60
CA SER A 39 -4.00 18.55 0.56
C SER A 39 -3.78 17.10 0.98
N PRO A 40 -2.62 16.79 1.60
CA PRO A 40 -2.40 15.46 2.14
C PRO A 40 -3.49 15.14 3.19
N PRO A 41 -3.87 13.86 3.35
CA PRO A 41 -4.87 13.49 4.34
C PRO A 41 -4.44 13.93 5.74
N ILE A 42 -5.41 14.34 6.57
CA ILE A 42 -5.17 14.71 7.96
C ILE A 42 -4.60 13.49 8.70
N HIS A 43 -3.62 13.71 9.59
CA HIS A 43 -2.90 12.66 10.34
C HIS A 43 -2.23 11.60 9.45
N SER A 44 -1.77 12.01 8.27
CA SER A 44 -0.97 11.16 7.37
C SER A 44 0.51 11.53 7.41
N TYR A 45 1.34 10.56 7.08
CA TYR A 45 2.79 10.66 7.11
C TYR A 45 3.34 10.35 5.73
N PHE A 46 4.21 11.23 5.23
CA PHE A 46 4.83 11.07 3.93
C PHE A 46 5.80 9.88 3.95
N ILE A 47 5.67 9.00 2.95
CA ILE A 47 6.47 7.77 2.82
C ILE A 47 7.52 7.92 1.72
N GLY A 48 7.16 8.54 0.61
CA GLY A 48 8.03 8.70 -0.54
C GLY A 48 7.26 9.06 -1.81
N GLN A 49 7.99 9.22 -2.91
CA GLN A 49 7.38 9.31 -4.23
C GLN A 49 6.85 7.95 -4.66
N LEU A 50 5.75 7.93 -5.40
CA LEU A 50 5.09 6.71 -5.87
C LEU A 50 6.07 5.79 -6.60
N ASP A 51 6.82 6.33 -7.55
CA ASP A 51 7.80 5.57 -8.33
C ASP A 51 8.90 4.96 -7.45
N ASP A 52 9.32 5.67 -6.39
CA ASP A 52 10.31 5.14 -5.45
C ASP A 52 9.73 3.99 -4.62
N VAL A 53 8.50 4.15 -4.13
CA VAL A 53 7.80 3.13 -3.34
C VAL A 53 7.55 1.88 -4.17
N ILE A 54 7.10 2.04 -5.42
CA ILE A 54 6.88 0.93 -6.36
C ILE A 54 8.22 0.25 -6.70
N ARG A 55 9.27 1.02 -7.02
CA ARG A 55 10.60 0.46 -7.34
C ARG A 55 11.21 -0.28 -6.16
N ALA A 56 11.03 0.22 -4.94
CA ALA A 56 11.47 -0.48 -3.73
C ALA A 56 10.72 -1.81 -3.53
N ASN A 57 9.55 -1.99 -4.15
CA ASN A 57 8.61 -3.10 -4.02
C ASN A 57 8.00 -3.24 -2.61
N ARG A 58 8.82 -3.10 -1.58
CA ARG A 58 8.48 -3.20 -0.16
C ARG A 58 9.45 -2.36 0.67
N LEU A 59 8.92 -1.60 1.62
CA LEU A 59 9.69 -0.75 2.53
C LEU A 59 9.13 -0.84 3.94
N VAL A 60 10.01 -0.82 4.94
CA VAL A 60 9.61 -0.70 6.35
C VAL A 60 9.98 0.70 6.81
N THR A 61 9.02 1.41 7.40
CA THR A 61 9.22 2.74 7.96
C THR A 61 8.67 2.83 9.38
N SER A 62 9.25 3.68 10.21
CA SER A 62 8.74 3.96 11.56
C SER A 62 7.93 5.25 11.51
N VAL A 63 6.64 5.14 11.84
CA VAL A 63 5.69 6.25 11.81
C VAL A 63 5.11 6.40 13.20
N ASN A 64 5.39 7.53 13.86
CA ASN A 64 4.96 7.79 15.24
C ASN A 64 5.28 6.63 16.21
N GLY A 65 6.49 6.06 16.11
CA GLY A 65 6.94 4.94 16.93
C GLY A 65 6.43 3.56 16.52
N ARG A 66 5.61 3.47 15.47
CA ARG A 66 5.03 2.22 14.94
C ARG A 66 5.73 1.80 13.65
N ASP A 67 6.28 0.58 13.61
CA ASP A 67 6.92 0.07 12.40
C ASP A 67 5.87 -0.45 11.40
N VAL A 68 5.77 0.17 10.24
CA VAL A 68 4.82 -0.13 9.19
C VAL A 68 5.56 -0.65 7.96
N LEU A 69 5.11 -1.80 7.45
CA LEU A 69 5.48 -2.33 6.14
C LEU A 69 4.53 -1.75 5.09
N VAL A 70 5.07 -1.01 4.13
CA VAL A 70 4.36 -0.56 2.93
C VAL A 70 4.89 -1.36 1.74
N PHE A 71 4.01 -1.91 0.91
CA PHE A 71 4.40 -2.67 -0.27
C PHE A 71 3.40 -2.52 -1.40
N HIS A 72 3.89 -2.73 -2.61
CA HIS A 72 3.10 -2.69 -3.82
C HIS A 72 2.80 -4.10 -4.30
N HIS A 73 1.53 -4.39 -4.59
CA HIS A 73 1.12 -5.65 -5.19
C HIS A 73 0.02 -5.39 -6.22
N ARG A 74 0.26 -5.82 -7.48
CA ARG A 74 -0.72 -5.78 -8.58
C ARG A 74 -1.39 -4.41 -8.81
N GLY A 75 -0.62 -3.33 -8.71
CA GLY A 75 -1.14 -1.98 -8.93
C GLY A 75 -1.70 -1.31 -7.69
N GLU A 76 -1.73 -2.01 -6.55
CA GLU A 76 -2.25 -1.48 -5.29
C GLU A 76 -1.15 -1.38 -4.23
N LEU A 77 -1.22 -0.34 -3.40
CA LEU A 77 -0.35 -0.17 -2.24
C LEU A 77 -1.09 -0.63 -0.98
N HIS A 78 -0.39 -1.40 -0.15
CA HIS A 78 -0.89 -1.89 1.12
C HIS A 78 0.05 -1.48 2.25
N ALA A 79 -0.50 -1.27 3.44
CA ALA A 79 0.28 -0.99 4.64
C ALA A 79 -0.23 -1.79 5.84
N LEU A 80 0.70 -2.44 6.54
CA LEU A 80 0.41 -3.25 7.72
C LEU A 80 1.56 -3.16 8.71
N ASP A 81 1.31 -3.50 9.97
CA ASP A 81 2.38 -3.65 10.95
C ASP A 81 3.52 -4.53 10.41
N ALA A 82 4.77 -4.09 10.53
CA ALA A 82 5.90 -4.77 9.90
C ALA A 82 6.22 -6.16 10.54
N ARG A 83 5.71 -6.41 11.74
CA ARG A 83 5.99 -7.61 12.54
C ARG A 83 4.75 -8.50 12.61
N CYS A 84 4.92 -9.77 12.27
CA CYS A 84 3.83 -10.75 12.27
C CYS A 84 3.26 -10.94 13.68
N TYR A 85 1.94 -10.87 13.81
CA TYR A 85 1.20 -11.07 15.07
C TYR A 85 1.51 -12.38 15.80
N HIS A 86 1.96 -13.43 15.10
CA HIS A 86 2.20 -14.73 15.72
C HIS A 86 3.42 -14.71 16.66
N ALA A 87 4.56 -14.23 16.17
CA ALA A 87 5.84 -14.33 16.89
C ALA A 87 6.81 -13.17 16.59
N GLY A 88 6.37 -12.08 15.93
CA GLY A 88 7.22 -10.94 15.59
C GLY A 88 8.05 -11.11 14.32
N GLY A 89 7.69 -12.09 13.47
CA GLY A 89 8.40 -12.38 12.23
C GLY A 89 8.43 -11.18 11.26
N PRO A 90 9.53 -10.98 10.51
CA PRO A 90 9.70 -9.87 9.58
C PRO A 90 8.81 -10.07 8.35
N LEU A 91 7.64 -9.43 8.31
CA LEU A 91 6.71 -9.57 7.18
C LEU A 91 7.29 -9.03 5.88
N GLN A 92 8.24 -8.10 5.95
CA GLN A 92 8.95 -7.59 4.77
C GLN A 92 9.78 -8.65 4.06
N ASN A 93 9.98 -9.83 4.64
CA ASN A 93 10.64 -10.98 3.98
C ASN A 93 9.63 -12.07 3.60
N GLY A 94 8.32 -11.82 3.74
CA GLY A 94 7.25 -12.76 3.42
C GLY A 94 6.85 -12.73 1.96
N ASP A 95 6.38 -13.88 1.47
CA ASP A 95 5.80 -14.01 0.13
C ASP A 95 4.37 -13.46 0.10
N ILE A 96 3.86 -13.11 -1.09
CA ILE A 96 2.47 -12.71 -1.29
C ILE A 96 1.79 -13.80 -2.11
N GLU A 97 0.74 -14.40 -1.56
CA GLU A 97 0.00 -15.52 -2.13
C GLU A 97 -1.49 -15.23 -2.19
N GLU A 98 -2.18 -15.79 -3.19
CA GLU A 98 -3.65 -15.84 -3.18
C GLU A 98 -4.13 -17.08 -2.43
N VAL A 99 -4.85 -16.87 -1.34
CA VAL A 99 -5.34 -17.92 -0.46
C VAL A 99 -6.81 -17.68 -0.15
N ALA A 100 -7.65 -18.70 -0.39
CA ALA A 100 -9.09 -18.62 -0.13
C ALA A 100 -9.77 -17.40 -0.81
N GLY A 101 -9.30 -17.02 -2.00
CA GLY A 101 -9.77 -15.83 -2.72
C GLY A 101 -9.31 -14.50 -2.14
N ARG A 102 -8.30 -14.51 -1.25
CA ARG A 102 -7.74 -13.32 -0.60
C ARG A 102 -6.26 -13.19 -0.92
N VAL A 103 -5.78 -11.97 -1.11
CA VAL A 103 -4.34 -11.70 -1.17
C VAL A 103 -3.79 -11.71 0.24
N CYS A 104 -2.84 -12.60 0.50
CA CYS A 104 -2.24 -12.78 1.81
C CYS A 104 -0.72 -12.59 1.77
N ILE A 105 -0.18 -11.91 2.77
CA ILE A 105 1.25 -11.98 3.06
C ILE A 105 1.53 -13.21 3.94
N VAL A 106 2.53 -13.99 3.56
CA VAL A 106 2.92 -15.24 4.22
C VAL A 106 4.16 -15.00 5.06
N CYS A 107 4.00 -15.07 6.38
CA CYS A 107 5.09 -14.85 7.31
C CYS A 107 6.24 -15.85 7.07
N PRO A 108 7.50 -15.39 6.93
CA PRO A 108 8.61 -16.27 6.57
C PRO A 108 8.95 -17.28 7.67
N TRP A 109 8.67 -16.97 8.94
CA TRP A 109 9.02 -17.82 10.08
C TRP A 109 8.10 -19.04 10.22
N HIS A 110 6.79 -18.83 10.24
CA HIS A 110 5.81 -19.88 10.58
C HIS A 110 4.71 -20.06 9.53
N LYS A 111 4.85 -19.42 8.36
CA LYS A 111 3.93 -19.53 7.21
C LYS A 111 2.47 -19.14 7.50
N TYR A 112 2.27 -18.33 8.54
CA TYR A 112 1.00 -17.68 8.84
C TYR A 112 0.60 -16.78 7.68
N LYS A 113 -0.65 -16.92 7.23
CA LYS A 113 -1.22 -16.19 6.09
C LYS A 113 -2.08 -15.07 6.63
N ILE A 114 -1.78 -13.86 6.22
CA ILE A 114 -2.42 -12.64 6.73
C ILE A 114 -2.99 -11.90 5.55
N SER A 115 -4.31 -11.72 5.51
CA SER A 115 -4.96 -10.92 4.48
C SER A 115 -4.45 -9.47 4.54
N VAL A 116 -4.04 -8.94 3.40
CA VAL A 116 -3.40 -7.61 3.31
C VAL A 116 -4.42 -6.46 3.40
N PHE A 117 -5.70 -6.76 3.23
CA PHE A 117 -6.79 -5.79 3.21
C PHE A 117 -7.37 -5.52 4.59
N ASP A 118 -7.60 -6.58 5.37
CA ASP A 118 -8.29 -6.53 6.67
C ASP A 118 -7.44 -7.05 7.83
N GLY A 119 -6.28 -7.66 7.55
CA GLY A 119 -5.40 -8.20 8.58
C GLY A 119 -5.85 -9.52 9.19
N GLU A 120 -6.81 -10.20 8.55
CA GLU A 120 -7.31 -11.49 9.03
C GLU A 120 -6.29 -12.62 8.89
N GLY A 121 -6.18 -13.44 9.94
CA GLY A 121 -5.35 -14.65 9.93
C GLY A 121 -6.07 -15.83 9.27
N VAL A 122 -5.61 -16.25 8.09
CA VAL A 122 -6.24 -17.33 7.30
C VAL A 122 -5.54 -18.68 7.53
N TYR A 123 -6.30 -19.76 7.71
CA TYR A 123 -5.78 -21.12 7.92
C TYR A 123 -6.70 -22.19 7.33
N GLN A 124 -6.18 -23.41 7.15
CA GLN A 124 -6.98 -24.58 6.81
C GLN A 124 -7.32 -25.36 8.07
N ALA A 125 -8.62 -25.48 8.35
CA ALA A 125 -9.14 -26.42 9.33
C ALA A 125 -9.39 -27.77 8.66
N VAL A 126 -9.06 -28.86 9.36
CA VAL A 126 -9.36 -30.22 8.93
C VAL A 126 -10.17 -30.89 10.02
N ASP A 127 -11.31 -31.47 9.67
CA ASP A 127 -12.05 -32.34 10.59
C ASP A 127 -11.40 -33.74 10.57
N PRO A 128 -10.78 -34.19 11.67
CA PRO A 128 -10.08 -35.47 11.71
C PRO A 128 -11.04 -36.68 11.60
N SER A 129 -12.35 -36.46 11.76
CA SER A 129 -13.37 -37.51 11.71
C SER A 129 -13.81 -37.84 10.28
N LEU A 130 -13.55 -36.96 9.31
CA LEU A 130 -13.95 -37.15 7.91
C LEU A 130 -12.91 -37.95 7.12
N LYS A 131 -13.37 -38.97 6.38
CA LYS A 131 -12.57 -39.70 5.39
C LYS A 131 -13.21 -39.62 4.00
N PRO A 132 -12.52 -39.10 2.97
CA PRO A 132 -11.20 -38.49 3.02
C PRO A 132 -11.19 -37.18 3.82
N LEU A 133 -10.02 -36.77 4.31
CA LEU A 133 -9.86 -35.46 4.96
C LEU A 133 -10.25 -34.35 3.97
N LYS A 134 -11.08 -33.41 4.42
CA LYS A 134 -11.53 -32.26 3.62
C LYS A 134 -11.10 -30.96 4.28
N PRO A 135 -9.98 -30.37 3.86
CA PRO A 135 -9.55 -29.06 4.37
C PRO A 135 -10.56 -27.97 4.01
N ARG A 136 -10.87 -27.12 4.99
CA ARG A 136 -11.73 -25.95 4.85
C ARG A 136 -10.94 -24.71 5.22
N TRP A 137 -11.01 -23.66 4.39
CA TRP A 137 -10.44 -22.37 4.73
C TRP A 137 -11.26 -21.69 5.84
N CYS A 138 -10.58 -21.14 6.83
CA CYS A 138 -11.15 -20.46 7.99
C CYS A 138 -10.34 -19.21 8.34
N THR A 139 -10.96 -18.30 9.06
CA THR A 139 -10.32 -17.10 9.61
C THR A 139 -10.19 -17.20 11.13
N LYS A 140 -9.10 -16.63 11.67
CA LYS A 140 -8.91 -16.39 13.10
C LYS A 140 -9.50 -15.04 13.53
N GLY A 141 -10.13 -14.29 12.61
CA GLY A 141 -10.47 -12.88 12.77
C GLY A 141 -9.28 -11.97 12.47
N VAL A 142 -9.46 -10.67 12.67
CA VAL A 142 -8.42 -9.65 12.50
C VAL A 142 -7.34 -9.85 13.55
N LYS A 143 -6.09 -10.01 13.10
CA LYS A 143 -4.92 -10.27 13.98
C LYS A 143 -3.77 -9.29 13.72
N GLN A 144 -3.68 -8.78 12.50
CA GLN A 144 -2.65 -7.87 12.06
C GLN A 144 -3.25 -6.49 11.80
N ARG A 145 -2.70 -5.43 12.40
CA ARG A 145 -3.17 -4.08 12.11
C ARG A 145 -2.82 -3.66 10.69
N VAL A 146 -3.85 -3.25 9.94
CA VAL A 146 -3.74 -2.65 8.60
C VAL A 146 -3.86 -1.13 8.74
N HIS A 147 -3.07 -0.40 7.96
CA HIS A 147 -3.07 1.06 7.87
C HIS A 147 -3.51 1.51 6.48
N LYS A 148 -4.02 2.74 6.38
CA LYS A 148 -4.48 3.29 5.11
C LYS A 148 -3.29 3.87 4.34
N VAL A 149 -3.14 3.48 3.08
CA VAL A 149 -2.23 4.15 2.13
C VAL A 149 -3.05 5.08 1.25
N THR A 150 -2.56 6.29 1.01
CA THR A 150 -3.17 7.24 0.08
C THR A 150 -2.09 7.82 -0.83
N GLU A 151 -2.36 7.85 -2.12
CA GLU A 151 -1.52 8.55 -3.09
C GLU A 151 -2.17 9.90 -3.42
N VAL A 152 -1.38 10.98 -3.36
CA VAL A 152 -1.80 12.32 -3.74
C VAL A 152 -0.73 12.95 -4.62
N ARG A 153 -1.04 13.14 -5.91
CA ARG A 153 -0.12 13.75 -6.90
C ARG A 153 1.25 13.06 -6.93
N GLY A 154 1.27 11.73 -7.03
CA GLY A 154 2.50 10.93 -7.07
C GLY A 154 3.25 10.84 -5.74
N ARG A 155 2.67 11.32 -4.63
CA ARG A 155 3.24 11.20 -3.28
C ARG A 155 2.44 10.21 -2.45
N VAL A 156 3.13 9.27 -1.82
CA VAL A 156 2.52 8.23 -0.99
C VAL A 156 2.52 8.66 0.47
N TYR A 157 1.37 8.51 1.10
CA TYR A 157 1.14 8.79 2.51
C TYR A 157 0.54 7.58 3.21
N VAL A 158 0.91 7.37 4.48
CA VAL A 158 0.24 6.41 5.35
C VAL A 158 -0.52 7.16 6.44
N THR A 159 -1.79 6.81 6.61
CA THR A 159 -2.58 7.20 7.79
C THR A 159 -2.66 5.98 8.72
N LEU A 160 -2.13 6.13 9.93
CA LEU A 160 -2.15 5.06 10.91
C LEU A 160 -3.59 4.77 11.35
N ASN A 161 -4.00 3.50 11.29
CA ASN A 161 -5.16 3.02 12.02
C ASN A 161 -4.93 3.13 13.54
N THR A 162 -5.57 4.09 14.18
CA THR A 162 -5.50 4.34 15.62
C THR A 162 -6.70 3.78 16.39
N SER A 163 -7.41 2.78 15.83
CA SER A 163 -8.50 2.10 16.54
C SER A 163 -8.02 1.62 17.92
N PRO A 164 -8.81 1.85 19.00
CA PRO A 164 -8.44 1.47 20.35
C PRO A 164 -8.52 -0.04 20.60
N GLU A 165 -9.13 -0.81 19.69
CA GLU A 165 -9.16 -2.26 19.78
C GLU A 165 -7.72 -2.82 19.75
N HIS A 166 -7.41 -3.67 20.72
CA HIS A 166 -6.13 -4.34 20.81
C HIS A 166 -6.07 -5.52 19.84
N LEU A 167 -5.08 -5.50 18.95
CA LEU A 167 -4.76 -6.59 18.04
C LEU A 167 -3.44 -7.25 18.45
N GLU A 168 -3.29 -8.55 18.20
CA GLU A 168 -2.08 -9.29 18.60
C GLU A 168 -0.78 -8.73 17.99
N SER A 169 -0.85 -8.06 16.84
CA SER A 169 0.31 -7.38 16.26
C SER A 169 0.80 -6.17 17.09
N ASP A 170 -0.05 -5.57 17.92
CA ASP A 170 0.29 -4.40 18.76
C ASP A 170 1.42 -4.70 19.75
N GLN A 171 1.51 -5.94 20.24
CA GLN A 171 2.57 -6.37 21.16
C GLN A 171 3.98 -6.09 20.58
N TYR A 172 4.13 -6.23 19.26
CA TYR A 172 5.39 -6.05 18.55
C TYR A 172 5.70 -4.60 18.17
N GLN A 173 4.84 -3.67 18.56
CA GLN A 173 5.06 -2.23 18.41
C GLN A 173 5.51 -1.57 19.73
N THR A 174 5.55 -2.32 20.83
CA THR A 174 5.96 -1.82 22.14
C THR A 174 7.46 -1.53 22.22
N GLN A 175 7.84 -0.51 23.01
CA GLN A 175 9.24 -0.19 23.26
C GLN A 175 10.01 -1.40 23.83
N LYS A 176 9.39 -2.14 24.77
CA LYS A 176 9.96 -3.36 25.36
C LYS A 176 10.36 -4.40 24.30
N TYR A 177 9.49 -4.61 23.29
CA TYR A 177 9.81 -5.51 22.19
C TYR A 177 10.98 -4.97 21.36
N ARG A 178 10.94 -3.67 21.00
CA ARG A 178 12.02 -3.02 20.24
C ARG A 178 13.37 -3.18 20.96
N ASP A 179 13.44 -2.90 22.26
CA ASP A 179 14.69 -3.00 23.03
C ASP A 179 15.23 -4.43 23.05
N THR A 180 14.35 -5.43 23.09
CA THR A 180 14.72 -6.84 23.03
C THR A 180 15.32 -7.21 21.67
N VAL A 181 14.71 -6.73 20.58
CA VAL A 181 15.24 -6.94 19.21
C VAL A 181 16.59 -6.24 19.03
N HIS A 182 16.77 -5.03 19.55
CA HIS A 182 18.05 -4.29 19.43
C HIS A 182 19.18 -4.98 20.20
N ARG A 183 18.90 -5.54 21.38
CA ARG A 183 19.90 -6.31 22.14
C ARG A 183 20.36 -7.56 21.40
N ASN A 184 19.44 -8.28 20.76
CA ASN A 184 19.75 -9.53 20.06
C ASN A 184 20.46 -9.35 18.70
N ARG A 185 20.63 -8.12 18.22
CA ARG A 185 21.35 -7.81 16.96
C ARG A 185 22.79 -7.35 17.19
N LYS A 186 23.22 -7.18 18.44
CA LYS A 186 24.61 -6.91 18.85
C LYS A 186 25.28 -8.22 19.24
#